data_AF-K1YIK0-F1
#
_entry.id   AF-K1YIK0-F1
#
_cell.length_a   1.000
_cell.length_b   1.000
_cell.length_c   1.000
_cell.angle_alpha   90.00
_cell.angle_beta   90.00
_cell.angle_gamma   90.00
#
_symmetry.space_group_name_H-M   'P 1'
#
loop_
_entity.id
_entity.type
_entity.pdbx_description
1 polymer ?
#
loop_
_entity_poly.entity_id
_entity_poly.type
_entity_poly.pdbx_seq_one_letter_code
_entity_poly.pdbx_strand_id
1 'polypeptide(L)'
;MKSKLLLLLIVLTTLPLLSWCWDDDPCADDPDSRHCYQKEAVDNNDPSQCKNIDWSDFKQYGSNPPKDKCYMMVAASNGDYWLCNKIKWGEMSYSKADCIFEVISAQDDPKGCDLLKWKDRYEECNQTFRSATALGMKDQTIESLIEQSKNDPDNADLKAQIQKEMEAKKAMFPYLTPEEKNIYIKEQRLKIMEGIDDTDVSSLISKEYTAFRAANPTADVITLLDKMKSIADKQEAIKQIDDDANALVDAVKAQMTSVAQAGQDAATDIMKEKAADWIKENGGDKLKWSLKNLEWMKDKYEKGSEAYNSINEKYEKIKWVYDQVNGIYTKMDGLDTLVAQGKLTADKAKVIKWAVLLQNWLTAVTEYVPVFGSTISKITNATFETTIKVAEERAKRTTSLDKCIDDPLNCNTDDISAY
;
A
#
# COMPACT_ATOMS: atom_id res chain seq x y z
N MET A 1 -49.47 7.41 -42.82
CA MET A 1 -50.50 6.36 -42.60
C MET A 1 -49.89 5.01 -42.96
N LYS A 2 -49.99 4.03 -42.05
CA LYS A 2 -49.69 2.59 -42.24
C LYS A 2 -48.23 2.19 -42.52
N SER A 3 -47.52 1.71 -41.50
CA SER A 3 -47.03 0.32 -41.47
C SER A 3 -46.43 0.00 -40.09
N LYS A 4 -47.30 -0.31 -39.13
CA LYS A 4 -46.97 -1.09 -37.93
C LYS A 4 -47.52 -2.49 -38.19
N LEU A 5 -46.67 -3.42 -38.58
CA LEU A 5 -46.85 -4.88 -38.41
C LEU A 5 -45.66 -5.56 -39.10
N LEU A 6 -45.24 -6.70 -38.56
CA LEU A 6 -44.31 -7.66 -39.16
C LEU A 6 -42.81 -7.48 -38.85
N LEU A 7 -42.45 -7.44 -37.56
CA LEU A 7 -41.08 -7.78 -37.12
C LEU A 7 -41.10 -8.39 -35.71
N LEU A 8 -42.01 -9.36 -35.48
CA LEU A 8 -42.16 -10.04 -34.20
C LEU A 8 -42.45 -11.55 -34.37
N LEU A 9 -41.93 -12.21 -35.42
CA LEU A 9 -42.30 -13.61 -35.69
C LEU A 9 -41.23 -14.51 -36.31
N ILE A 10 -39.94 -14.20 -36.19
CA ILE A 10 -38.86 -15.10 -36.68
C ILE A 10 -37.63 -15.05 -35.75
N VAL A 11 -37.79 -15.38 -34.46
CA VAL A 11 -36.67 -15.83 -33.58
C VAL A 11 -37.21 -16.78 -32.50
N LEU A 12 -38.07 -17.75 -32.85
CA LEU A 12 -38.61 -18.67 -31.84
C LEU A 12 -38.84 -20.12 -32.32
N THR A 13 -38.19 -20.55 -33.41
CA THR A 13 -38.43 -21.90 -33.97
C THR A 13 -37.19 -22.67 -34.43
N THR A 14 -35.97 -22.26 -34.07
CA THR A 14 -34.74 -22.99 -34.45
C THR A 14 -33.81 -23.36 -33.29
N LEU A 15 -34.36 -23.71 -32.11
CA LEU A 15 -33.62 -24.45 -31.07
C LEU A 15 -34.46 -25.61 -30.49
N PRO A 16 -34.73 -26.69 -31.25
CA PRO A 16 -35.07 -27.97 -30.64
C PRO A 16 -34.08 -29.06 -31.08
N LEU A 17 -32.78 -28.86 -30.86
CA LEU A 17 -31.75 -29.89 -31.14
C LEU A 17 -30.58 -29.91 -30.14
N LEU A 18 -30.69 -29.27 -28.96
CA LEU A 18 -29.71 -29.41 -27.87
C LEU A 18 -30.30 -30.03 -26.59
N SER A 19 -31.51 -30.60 -26.64
CA SER A 19 -32.11 -31.32 -25.50
C SER A 19 -31.72 -32.80 -25.46
N TRP A 20 -30.52 -33.13 -25.94
CA TRP A 20 -29.86 -34.43 -25.73
C TRP A 20 -28.69 -34.28 -24.76
N CYS A 21 -28.80 -33.38 -23.77
CA CYS A 21 -28.01 -33.51 -22.56
C CYS A 21 -28.56 -34.73 -21.83
N TRP A 22 -27.94 -35.88 -22.09
CA TRP A 22 -28.18 -37.07 -21.29
C TRP A 22 -27.92 -36.67 -19.83
N ASP A 23 -28.88 -36.95 -18.95
CA ASP A 23 -28.66 -37.06 -17.50
C ASP A 23 -27.75 -38.29 -17.25
N ASP A 24 -26.60 -38.34 -17.94
CA ASP A 24 -25.57 -39.30 -17.65
C ASP A 24 -24.95 -38.87 -16.35
N ASP A 25 -25.23 -39.67 -15.33
CA ASP A 25 -24.52 -39.61 -14.08
C ASP A 25 -23.01 -39.63 -14.38
N PRO A 26 -22.31 -38.50 -14.17
CA PRO A 26 -20.94 -38.33 -14.65
C PRO A 26 -19.96 -39.30 -13.99
N CYS A 27 -20.39 -39.96 -12.92
CA CYS A 27 -19.58 -40.87 -12.12
C CYS A 27 -20.00 -42.34 -12.24
N ALA A 28 -21.06 -42.66 -12.99
CA ALA A 28 -21.57 -44.03 -13.09
C ALA A 28 -20.57 -45.01 -13.71
N ASP A 29 -19.84 -44.55 -14.75
CA ASP A 29 -18.84 -45.35 -15.47
C ASP A 29 -17.40 -45.14 -14.96
N ASP A 30 -17.21 -44.31 -13.93
CA ASP A 30 -15.88 -44.06 -13.37
C ASP A 30 -15.41 -45.28 -12.55
N PRO A 31 -14.21 -45.84 -12.83
CA PRO A 31 -13.67 -46.98 -12.08
C PRO A 31 -13.46 -46.68 -10.59
N ASP A 32 -13.41 -45.40 -10.22
CA ASP A 32 -13.38 -44.88 -8.86
C ASP A 32 -14.56 -43.91 -8.61
N SER A 33 -15.76 -44.38 -8.96
CA SER A 33 -17.03 -43.65 -8.80
C SER A 33 -17.20 -42.99 -7.43
N ARG A 34 -16.67 -43.57 -6.34
CA ARG A 34 -16.72 -42.99 -4.99
C ARG A 34 -15.99 -41.64 -4.91
N HIS A 35 -14.75 -41.57 -5.40
CA HIS A 35 -13.99 -40.32 -5.41
C HIS A 35 -14.56 -39.34 -6.44
N CYS A 36 -15.10 -39.84 -7.56
CA CYS A 36 -15.81 -39.00 -8.53
C CYS A 36 -17.00 -38.28 -7.89
N TYR A 37 -17.94 -39.00 -7.26
CA TYR A 37 -19.09 -38.36 -6.60
C TYR A 37 -18.69 -37.44 -5.46
N GLN A 38 -17.65 -37.79 -4.71
CA GLN A 38 -17.14 -36.93 -3.64
C GLN A 38 -16.60 -35.62 -4.20
N LYS A 39 -15.83 -35.67 -5.29
CA LYS A 39 -15.32 -34.49 -5.97
C LYS A 39 -16.46 -33.66 -6.56
N GLU A 40 -17.38 -34.29 -7.28
CA GLU A 40 -18.53 -33.62 -7.88
C GLU A 40 -19.39 -32.90 -6.84
N ALA A 41 -19.60 -33.53 -5.67
CA ALA A 41 -20.33 -32.93 -4.56
C ALA A 41 -19.63 -31.66 -4.03
N VAL A 42 -18.31 -31.68 -3.92
CA VAL A 42 -17.52 -30.58 -3.36
C VAL A 42 -17.36 -29.44 -4.36
N ASP A 43 -17.02 -29.76 -5.62
CA ASP A 43 -16.81 -28.78 -6.68
C ASP A 43 -18.10 -28.00 -7.00
N ASN A 44 -19.25 -28.68 -6.94
CA ASN A 44 -20.56 -28.06 -7.18
C ASN A 44 -21.29 -27.63 -5.90
N ASN A 45 -20.72 -27.90 -4.73
CA ASN A 45 -21.36 -27.68 -3.44
C ASN A 45 -22.77 -28.33 -3.35
N ASP A 46 -22.92 -29.52 -3.93
CA ASP A 46 -24.18 -30.28 -3.97
C ASP A 46 -24.08 -31.55 -3.09
N PRO A 47 -24.63 -31.52 -1.86
CA PRO A 47 -24.60 -32.68 -0.97
C PRO A 47 -25.48 -33.85 -1.48
N SER A 48 -26.30 -33.65 -2.52
CA SER A 48 -27.13 -34.71 -3.06
C SER A 48 -26.30 -35.83 -3.71
N GLN A 49 -25.15 -35.48 -4.30
CA GLN A 49 -24.22 -36.41 -4.93
C GLN A 49 -23.61 -37.41 -3.93
N CYS A 50 -23.41 -36.99 -2.67
CA CYS A 50 -22.91 -37.88 -1.61
C CYS A 50 -23.83 -39.09 -1.36
N LYS A 51 -25.09 -39.06 -1.81
CA LYS A 51 -26.00 -40.20 -1.64
C LYS A 51 -25.63 -41.39 -2.52
N ASN A 52 -24.98 -41.13 -3.66
CA ASN A 52 -24.66 -42.11 -4.71
C ASN A 52 -23.38 -42.91 -4.39
N ILE A 53 -22.61 -42.50 -3.38
CA ILE A 53 -21.42 -43.21 -2.92
C ILE A 53 -21.81 -44.57 -2.34
N ASP A 54 -21.36 -45.63 -3.01
CA ASP A 54 -21.60 -47.02 -2.61
C ASP A 54 -21.04 -47.35 -1.22
N TRP A 55 -21.77 -48.22 -0.49
CA TRP A 55 -21.47 -48.63 0.89
C TRP A 55 -21.12 -50.12 1.02
N SER A 56 -21.04 -50.86 -0.10
CA SER A 56 -20.94 -52.33 -0.11
C SER A 56 -19.79 -52.87 0.75
N ASP A 57 -18.61 -52.26 0.65
CA ASP A 57 -17.40 -52.67 1.41
C ASP A 57 -17.44 -52.33 2.90
N PHE A 58 -18.33 -51.42 3.31
CA PHE A 58 -18.38 -50.91 4.68
C PHE A 58 -19.58 -51.42 5.48
N LYS A 59 -20.43 -52.27 4.88
CA LYS A 59 -21.62 -52.83 5.52
C LYS A 59 -21.32 -53.46 6.88
N GLN A 60 -20.19 -54.15 7.00
CA GLN A 60 -19.76 -54.83 8.24
C GLN A 60 -19.47 -53.88 9.40
N TYR A 61 -19.10 -52.62 9.12
CA TYR A 61 -18.78 -51.59 10.12
C TYR A 61 -20.00 -50.75 10.52
N GLY A 62 -21.15 -50.96 9.85
CA GLY A 62 -22.39 -50.21 10.10
C GLY A 62 -22.36 -48.74 9.65
N SER A 63 -21.24 -48.26 9.10
CA SER A 63 -21.00 -46.89 8.64
C SER A 63 -20.64 -46.86 7.14
N ASN A 64 -20.59 -45.67 6.53
CA ASN A 64 -20.04 -45.48 5.19
C ASN A 64 -19.04 -44.30 5.23
N PRO A 65 -17.76 -44.56 5.57
CA PRO A 65 -16.77 -43.50 5.75
C PRO A 65 -16.57 -42.59 4.53
N PRO A 66 -16.50 -43.09 3.28
CA PRO A 66 -16.43 -42.23 2.10
C PRO A 66 -17.63 -41.28 1.97
N LYS A 67 -18.85 -41.76 2.26
CA LYS A 67 -20.05 -40.93 2.25
C LYS A 67 -20.08 -39.89 3.36
N ASP A 68 -19.70 -40.28 4.58
CA ASP A 68 -19.60 -39.36 5.71
C ASP A 68 -18.53 -38.28 5.44
N LYS A 69 -17.39 -38.66 4.82
CA LYS A 69 -16.35 -37.72 4.35
C LYS A 69 -16.89 -36.74 3.32
N CYS A 70 -17.67 -37.20 2.35
CA CYS A 70 -18.30 -36.36 1.34
C CYS A 70 -19.17 -35.28 1.98
N TYR A 71 -20.08 -35.66 2.89
CA TYR A 71 -20.90 -34.67 3.60
C TYR A 71 -20.07 -33.69 4.42
N MET A 72 -19.00 -34.16 5.08
CA MET A 72 -18.10 -33.30 5.83
C MET A 72 -17.38 -32.28 4.93
N MET A 73 -16.87 -32.70 3.77
CA MET A 73 -16.17 -31.79 2.87
C MET A 73 -17.11 -30.74 2.24
N VAL A 74 -18.33 -31.15 1.87
CA VAL A 74 -19.34 -30.21 1.38
C VAL A 74 -19.74 -29.23 2.49
N ALA A 75 -19.98 -29.71 3.70
CA ALA A 75 -20.23 -28.87 4.87
C ALA A 75 -19.12 -27.86 5.11
N ALA A 76 -17.86 -28.30 5.03
CA ALA A 76 -16.70 -27.46 5.26
C ALA A 76 -16.52 -26.41 4.16
N SER A 77 -16.80 -26.76 2.91
CA SER A 77 -16.76 -25.83 1.77
C SER A 77 -17.80 -24.72 1.89
N ASN A 78 -19.01 -25.01 2.38
CA ASN A 78 -20.14 -24.08 2.35
C ASN A 78 -20.57 -23.50 3.70
N GLY A 79 -19.97 -23.95 4.80
CA GLY A 79 -20.35 -23.51 6.14
C GLY A 79 -21.64 -24.11 6.69
N ASP A 80 -22.19 -25.17 6.08
CA ASP A 80 -23.46 -25.78 6.48
C ASP A 80 -23.28 -26.87 7.54
N TYR A 81 -23.33 -26.46 8.81
CA TYR A 81 -23.33 -27.36 9.95
C TYR A 81 -24.46 -28.40 9.95
N TRP A 82 -25.56 -28.17 9.22
CA TRP A 82 -26.66 -29.13 9.17
C TRP A 82 -26.28 -30.40 8.42
N LEU A 83 -25.36 -30.33 7.46
CA LEU A 83 -24.84 -31.50 6.75
C LEU A 83 -24.10 -32.45 7.69
N CYS A 84 -23.50 -31.96 8.78
CA CYS A 84 -22.92 -32.82 9.80
C CYS A 84 -23.96 -33.72 10.52
N ASN A 85 -25.27 -33.42 10.42
CA ASN A 85 -26.33 -34.32 10.90
C ASN A 85 -26.52 -35.55 10.00
N LYS A 86 -25.98 -35.54 8.78
CA LYS A 86 -26.06 -36.67 7.84
C LYS A 86 -25.01 -37.73 8.09
N ILE A 87 -24.00 -37.42 8.91
CA ILE A 87 -22.96 -38.35 9.31
C ILE A 87 -23.57 -39.41 10.23
N LYS A 88 -23.48 -40.67 9.80
CA LYS A 88 -24.04 -41.79 10.56
C LYS A 88 -23.14 -42.19 11.74
N TRP A 89 -21.84 -41.95 11.61
CA TRP A 89 -20.79 -42.40 12.54
C TRP A 89 -20.72 -43.94 12.65
N GLY A 90 -19.59 -44.45 13.16
CA GLY A 90 -19.33 -45.88 13.36
C GLY A 90 -17.84 -46.19 13.28
N GLU A 91 -17.49 -47.48 13.37
CA GLU A 91 -16.10 -47.93 13.26
C GLU A 91 -15.51 -47.44 11.92
N MET A 92 -14.32 -46.82 11.96
CA MET A 92 -13.63 -46.21 10.81
C MET A 92 -14.29 -44.98 10.16
N SER A 93 -15.39 -44.45 10.72
CA SER A 93 -16.06 -43.26 10.15
C SER A 93 -15.78 -41.97 10.93
N TYR A 94 -16.12 -40.85 10.31
CA TYR A 94 -16.04 -39.52 10.92
C TYR A 94 -17.17 -39.34 11.94
N SER A 95 -16.90 -38.58 13.00
CA SER A 95 -17.95 -38.18 13.93
C SER A 95 -18.61 -36.88 13.49
N LYS A 96 -19.82 -36.64 14.01
CA LYS A 96 -20.48 -35.34 13.86
C LYS A 96 -19.65 -34.20 14.46
N ALA A 97 -18.91 -34.47 15.55
CA ALA A 97 -18.03 -33.48 16.17
C ALA A 97 -16.86 -33.14 15.25
N ASP A 98 -16.26 -34.14 14.58
CA ASP A 98 -15.19 -33.92 13.60
C ASP A 98 -15.67 -33.07 12.43
N CYS A 99 -16.85 -33.35 11.91
CA CYS A 99 -17.41 -32.53 10.84
C CYS A 99 -17.66 -31.09 11.29
N ILE A 100 -18.27 -30.88 12.44
CA ILE A 100 -18.50 -29.51 12.95
C ILE A 100 -17.17 -28.77 13.12
N PHE A 101 -16.15 -29.44 13.66
CA PHE A 101 -14.82 -28.84 13.82
C PHE A 101 -14.18 -28.51 12.46
N GLU A 102 -14.33 -29.38 11.46
CA GLU A 102 -13.83 -29.14 10.10
C GLU A 102 -14.51 -27.92 9.47
N VAL A 103 -15.84 -27.77 9.65
CA VAL A 103 -16.57 -26.59 9.20
C VAL A 103 -16.06 -25.31 9.88
N ILE A 104 -15.86 -25.35 11.21
CA ILE A 104 -15.28 -24.22 11.96
C ILE A 104 -13.91 -23.84 11.41
N SER A 105 -13.05 -24.82 11.16
CA SER A 105 -11.69 -24.63 10.66
C SER A 105 -11.68 -24.03 9.26
N ALA A 106 -12.52 -24.54 8.36
CA ALA A 106 -12.58 -24.07 6.97
C ALA A 106 -13.15 -22.66 6.85
N GLN A 107 -14.09 -22.30 7.73
CA GLN A 107 -14.80 -21.01 7.68
C GLN A 107 -14.24 -19.96 8.64
N ASP A 108 -13.24 -20.31 9.47
CA ASP A 108 -12.79 -19.47 10.59
C ASP A 108 -13.97 -18.98 11.46
N ASP A 109 -14.97 -19.83 11.69
CA ASP A 109 -16.20 -19.45 12.41
C ASP A 109 -16.16 -19.86 13.88
N PRO A 110 -15.68 -18.99 14.79
CA PRO A 110 -15.63 -19.31 16.21
C PRO A 110 -17.02 -19.60 16.79
N LYS A 111 -18.14 -19.15 16.19
CA LYS A 111 -19.50 -19.44 16.70
C LYS A 111 -19.79 -20.94 16.69
N GLY A 112 -19.26 -21.67 15.72
CA GLY A 112 -19.50 -23.11 15.61
C GLY A 112 -19.04 -23.90 16.84
N CYS A 113 -18.09 -23.41 17.65
CA CYS A 113 -17.70 -24.11 18.88
C CYS A 113 -18.88 -24.28 19.86
N ASP A 114 -19.92 -23.43 19.79
CA ASP A 114 -21.13 -23.59 20.60
C ASP A 114 -21.91 -24.87 20.24
N LEU A 115 -21.77 -25.36 19.00
CA LEU A 115 -22.38 -26.61 18.55
C LEU A 115 -21.63 -27.85 19.05
N LEU A 116 -20.39 -27.67 19.51
CA LEU A 116 -19.57 -28.69 20.17
C LEU A 116 -19.73 -28.68 21.68
N LYS A 117 -20.46 -27.73 22.26
CA LYS A 117 -20.68 -27.66 23.71
C LYS A 117 -21.24 -28.99 24.21
N TRP A 118 -20.57 -29.58 25.20
CA TRP A 118 -20.87 -30.90 25.78
C TRP A 118 -20.56 -32.10 24.89
N LYS A 119 -19.75 -31.93 23.84
CA LYS A 119 -19.26 -32.99 22.96
C LYS A 119 -17.73 -33.03 22.99
N ASP A 120 -17.19 -34.10 22.41
CA ASP A 120 -15.77 -34.20 22.11
C ASP A 120 -15.32 -32.99 21.27
N ARG A 121 -14.05 -32.59 21.45
CA ARG A 121 -13.39 -31.45 20.75
C ARG A 121 -13.85 -30.04 21.13
N TYR A 122 -14.75 -29.86 22.10
CA TYR A 122 -15.12 -28.51 22.57
C TYR A 122 -13.91 -27.71 23.10
N GLU A 123 -13.09 -28.33 23.94
CA GLU A 123 -11.92 -27.67 24.53
C GLU A 123 -10.86 -27.34 23.47
N GLU A 124 -10.60 -28.28 22.57
CA GLU A 124 -9.74 -28.08 21.40
C GLU A 124 -10.25 -26.89 20.56
N CYS A 125 -11.56 -26.83 20.28
CA CYS A 125 -12.17 -25.74 19.52
C CYS A 125 -11.98 -24.38 20.20
N ASN A 126 -12.20 -24.31 21.53
CA ASN A 126 -11.99 -23.08 22.27
C ASN A 126 -10.54 -22.62 22.21
N GLN A 127 -9.59 -23.53 22.37
CA GLN A 127 -8.18 -23.21 22.32
C GLN A 127 -7.74 -22.75 20.91
N THR A 128 -8.25 -23.40 19.86
CA THR A 128 -7.88 -23.09 18.48
C THR A 128 -8.54 -21.83 17.92
N PHE A 129 -9.79 -21.53 18.31
CA PHE A 129 -10.59 -20.47 17.65
C PHE A 129 -11.10 -19.37 18.59
N ARG A 130 -11.04 -19.56 19.91
CA ARG A 130 -11.60 -18.63 20.91
C ARG A 130 -10.59 -18.24 22.00
N SER A 131 -9.30 -18.32 21.72
CA SER A 131 -8.23 -17.97 22.64
C SER A 131 -7.47 -16.72 22.21
N ALA A 132 -6.79 -16.07 23.17
CA ALA A 132 -5.89 -14.96 22.85
C ALA A 132 -4.76 -15.39 21.88
N THR A 133 -4.30 -16.64 21.99
CA THR A 133 -3.30 -17.22 21.08
C THR A 133 -3.80 -17.28 19.64
N ALA A 134 -5.04 -17.74 19.43
CA ALA A 134 -5.66 -17.79 18.11
C ALA A 134 -5.73 -16.39 17.47
N LEU A 135 -6.12 -15.40 18.27
CA LEU A 135 -6.15 -13.99 17.82
C LEU A 135 -4.75 -13.48 17.46
N GLY A 136 -3.73 -13.85 18.24
CA GLY A 136 -2.33 -13.52 17.95
C GLY A 136 -1.78 -14.16 16.67
N MET A 137 -2.21 -15.37 16.32
CA MET A 137 -1.83 -16.00 15.03
C MET A 137 -2.45 -15.26 13.84
N LYS A 138 -3.68 -14.75 13.99
CA LYS A 138 -4.30 -13.87 12.98
C LYS A 138 -3.52 -12.58 12.83
N ASP A 139 -3.06 -11.97 13.92
CA ASP A 139 -2.19 -10.77 13.87
C ASP A 139 -0.90 -11.01 13.07
N GLN A 140 -0.21 -12.12 13.32
CA GLN A 140 1.02 -12.47 12.59
C GLN A 140 0.75 -12.69 11.10
N THR A 141 -0.37 -13.33 10.76
CA THR A 141 -0.78 -13.55 9.37
C THR A 141 -1.04 -12.23 8.66
N ILE A 142 -1.81 -11.33 9.30
CA ILE A 142 -2.09 -9.99 8.78
C ILE A 142 -0.79 -9.19 8.59
N GLU A 143 0.13 -9.21 9.56
CA GLU A 143 1.43 -8.53 9.46
C GLU A 143 2.27 -9.06 8.30
N SER A 144 2.33 -10.38 8.11
CA SER A 144 3.02 -11.01 6.99
C SER A 144 2.41 -10.62 5.63
N LEU A 145 1.09 -10.60 5.52
CA LEU A 145 0.40 -10.18 4.29
C LEU A 145 0.61 -8.69 3.99
N ILE A 146 0.59 -7.83 5.02
CA ILE A 146 0.91 -6.41 4.88
C ILE A 146 2.35 -6.23 4.39
N GLU A 147 3.31 -6.98 4.93
CA GLU A 147 4.70 -6.91 4.49
C GLU A 147 4.84 -7.32 3.02
N GLN A 148 4.18 -8.40 2.59
CA GLN A 148 4.15 -8.81 1.19
C GLN A 148 3.55 -7.73 0.29
N SER A 149 2.48 -7.06 0.75
CA SER A 149 1.83 -5.98 0.01
C SER A 149 2.71 -4.76 -0.22
N LYS A 150 3.80 -4.57 0.54
CA LYS A 150 4.75 -3.47 0.30
C LYS A 150 5.47 -3.60 -1.05
N ASN A 151 5.66 -4.83 -1.53
CA ASN A 151 6.33 -5.09 -2.81
C ASN A 151 5.40 -4.94 -4.02
N ASP A 152 4.10 -5.17 -3.82
CA ASP A 152 3.05 -4.98 -4.83
C ASP A 152 1.80 -4.34 -4.19
N PRO A 153 1.81 -3.01 -4.03
CA PRO A 153 0.75 -2.28 -3.34
C PRO A 153 -0.63 -2.37 -3.96
N ASP A 154 -0.72 -2.72 -5.25
CA ASP A 154 -1.97 -2.77 -6.01
C ASP A 154 -2.53 -4.17 -6.16
N ASN A 155 -1.88 -5.16 -5.54
CA ASN A 155 -2.33 -6.54 -5.53
C ASN A 155 -3.70 -6.69 -4.87
N ALA A 156 -4.74 -6.85 -5.69
CA ALA A 156 -6.12 -6.98 -5.22
C ALA A 156 -6.33 -8.23 -4.36
N ASP A 157 -5.63 -9.32 -4.67
CA ASP A 157 -5.75 -10.59 -3.94
C ASP A 157 -5.16 -10.48 -2.53
N LEU A 158 -3.99 -9.85 -2.37
CA LEU A 158 -3.42 -9.58 -1.05
C LEU A 158 -4.32 -8.66 -0.22
N LYS A 159 -4.88 -7.61 -0.83
CA LYS A 159 -5.84 -6.72 -0.15
C LYS A 159 -7.08 -7.49 0.32
N ALA A 160 -7.62 -8.37 -0.51
CA ALA A 160 -8.77 -9.20 -0.16
C ALA A 160 -8.44 -10.19 0.98
N GLN A 161 -7.25 -10.80 0.95
CA GLN A 161 -6.79 -11.69 2.03
C GLN A 161 -6.60 -10.95 3.36
N ILE A 162 -5.96 -9.78 3.35
CA ILE A 162 -5.81 -8.95 4.56
C ILE A 162 -7.18 -8.61 5.14
N GLN A 163 -8.12 -8.18 4.30
CA GLN A 163 -9.47 -7.85 4.74
C GLN A 163 -10.21 -9.07 5.32
N LYS A 164 -10.08 -10.25 4.68
CA LYS A 164 -10.65 -11.51 5.17
C LYS A 164 -10.12 -11.84 6.56
N GLU A 165 -8.81 -11.81 6.76
CA GLU A 165 -8.18 -12.10 8.05
C GLU A 165 -8.57 -11.07 9.14
N MET A 166 -8.71 -9.79 8.77
CA MET A 166 -9.19 -8.74 9.67
C MET A 166 -10.63 -8.97 10.14
N GLU A 167 -11.54 -9.38 9.25
CA GLU A 167 -12.91 -9.72 9.63
C GLU A 167 -12.97 -10.99 10.48
N ALA A 168 -12.16 -12.01 10.17
CA ALA A 168 -12.04 -13.21 11.01
C ALA A 168 -11.55 -12.87 12.42
N LYS A 169 -10.51 -12.02 12.53
CA LYS A 169 -10.01 -11.50 13.80
C LYS A 169 -11.10 -10.76 14.60
N LYS A 170 -11.87 -9.88 13.95
CA LYS A 170 -13.01 -9.18 14.58
C LYS A 170 -14.08 -10.16 15.08
N ALA A 171 -14.36 -11.22 14.32
CA ALA A 171 -15.33 -12.24 14.70
C ALA A 171 -14.86 -13.07 15.91
N MET A 172 -13.56 -13.28 16.08
CA MET A 172 -12.96 -14.03 17.20
C MET A 172 -12.94 -13.22 18.51
N PHE A 173 -12.64 -11.92 18.45
CA PHE A 173 -12.45 -11.08 19.64
C PHE A 173 -13.60 -11.14 20.68
N PRO A 174 -14.89 -11.15 20.31
CA PRO A 174 -16.00 -11.27 21.27
C PRO A 174 -15.96 -12.54 22.13
N TYR A 175 -15.33 -13.62 21.67
CA TYR A 175 -15.29 -14.91 22.37
C TYR A 175 -14.21 -14.99 23.45
N LEU A 176 -13.26 -14.05 23.45
CA LEU A 176 -12.26 -13.96 24.51
C LEU A 176 -12.91 -13.67 25.86
N THR A 177 -12.34 -14.24 26.92
CA THR A 177 -12.71 -13.88 28.29
C THR A 177 -12.40 -12.40 28.56
N PRO A 178 -13.06 -11.75 29.54
CA PRO A 178 -12.75 -10.36 29.89
C PRO A 178 -11.27 -10.12 30.23
N GLU A 179 -10.63 -11.10 30.88
CA GLU A 179 -9.20 -11.05 31.21
C GLU A 179 -8.33 -11.10 29.95
N GLU A 180 -8.56 -12.06 29.05
CA GLU A 180 -7.86 -12.16 27.77
C GLU A 180 -8.05 -10.91 26.91
N LYS A 181 -9.27 -10.35 26.85
CA LYS A 181 -9.54 -9.08 26.14
C LYS A 181 -8.67 -7.96 26.69
N ASN A 182 -8.59 -7.81 28.00
CA ASN A 182 -7.80 -6.76 28.64
C ASN A 182 -6.30 -6.94 28.38
N ILE A 183 -5.79 -8.17 28.49
CA ILE A 183 -4.39 -8.50 28.18
C ILE A 183 -4.09 -8.18 26.72
N TYR A 184 -4.90 -8.68 25.79
CA TYR A 184 -4.75 -8.45 24.37
C TYR A 184 -4.73 -6.96 24.02
N ILE A 185 -5.71 -6.18 24.50
CA ILE A 185 -5.77 -4.73 24.26
C ILE A 185 -4.51 -4.03 24.77
N LYS A 186 -4.05 -4.40 25.97
CA LYS A 186 -2.86 -3.80 26.58
C LYS A 186 -1.61 -4.12 25.75
N GLU A 187 -1.42 -5.38 25.37
CA GLU A 187 -0.28 -5.82 24.57
C GLU A 187 -0.27 -5.16 23.19
N GLN A 188 -1.42 -5.10 22.51
CA GLN A 188 -1.50 -4.43 21.20
C GLN A 188 -1.20 -2.95 21.30
N ARG A 189 -1.71 -2.25 22.32
CA ARG A 189 -1.39 -0.84 22.53
C ARG A 189 0.10 -0.62 22.80
N LEU A 190 0.71 -1.49 23.60
CA LEU A 190 2.15 -1.44 23.86
C LEU A 190 2.94 -1.65 22.57
N LYS A 191 2.60 -2.68 21.79
CA LYS A 191 3.25 -2.99 20.51
C LYS A 191 3.10 -1.85 19.49
N ILE A 192 1.91 -1.22 19.40
CA ILE A 192 1.67 -0.09 18.51
C ILE A 192 2.52 1.13 18.87
N MET A 193 2.75 1.36 20.17
CA MET A 193 3.54 2.49 20.66
C MET A 193 5.03 2.15 20.83
N GLU A 194 5.42 0.90 20.63
CA GLU A 194 6.79 0.43 20.77
C GLU A 194 7.68 1.11 19.72
N GLY A 195 8.80 1.70 20.16
CA GLY A 195 9.69 2.47 19.28
C GLY A 195 9.32 3.96 19.12
N ILE A 196 8.16 4.40 19.61
CA ILE A 196 7.76 5.81 19.59
C ILE A 196 8.23 6.51 20.86
N ASP A 197 9.52 6.85 20.90
CA ASP A 197 10.13 7.57 22.03
C ASP A 197 9.92 9.09 21.96
N ASP A 198 9.55 9.59 20.77
CA ASP A 198 9.32 11.01 20.55
C ASP A 198 8.01 11.46 21.19
N THR A 199 8.12 12.43 22.11
CA THR A 199 6.98 12.90 22.90
C THR A 199 5.97 13.66 22.05
N ASP A 200 6.42 14.36 21.00
CA ASP A 200 5.54 15.11 20.10
C ASP A 200 4.77 14.15 19.20
N VAL A 201 5.44 13.11 18.67
CA VAL A 201 4.79 12.03 17.90
C VAL A 201 3.75 11.31 18.76
N SER A 202 4.12 10.90 19.97
CA SER A 202 3.21 10.21 20.91
C SER A 202 1.99 11.07 21.28
N SER A 203 2.19 12.37 21.47
CA SER A 203 1.13 13.35 21.73
C SER A 203 0.17 13.49 20.55
N LEU A 204 0.69 13.56 19.31
CA LEU A 204 -0.12 13.62 18.10
C LEU A 204 -0.94 12.35 17.89
N ILE A 205 -0.33 11.17 18.10
CA ILE A 205 -1.04 9.89 18.04
C ILE A 205 -2.20 9.88 19.04
N SER A 206 -1.93 10.27 20.29
CA SER A 206 -2.93 10.32 21.35
C SER A 206 -4.08 11.27 21.03
N LYS A 207 -3.79 12.45 20.49
CA LYS A 207 -4.78 13.46 20.10
C LYS A 207 -5.69 12.95 18.98
N GLU A 208 -5.10 12.45 17.89
CA GLU A 208 -5.86 11.94 16.74
C GLU A 208 -6.68 10.70 17.10
N TYR A 209 -6.10 9.78 17.87
CA TYR A 209 -6.81 8.59 18.33
C TYR A 209 -8.01 8.95 19.22
N THR A 210 -7.83 9.93 20.13
CA THR A 210 -8.92 10.42 20.98
C THR A 210 -10.03 11.07 20.16
N ALA A 211 -9.69 11.87 19.15
CA ALA A 211 -10.64 12.46 18.23
C ALA A 211 -11.42 11.39 17.44
N PHE A 212 -10.72 10.38 16.92
CA PHE A 212 -11.35 9.26 16.23
C PHE A 212 -12.32 8.49 17.13
N ARG A 213 -11.91 8.18 18.37
CA ARG A 213 -12.76 7.47 19.34
C ARG A 213 -14.00 8.29 19.71
N ALA A 214 -13.85 9.61 19.85
CA ALA A 214 -14.97 10.50 20.13
C ALA A 214 -15.97 10.57 18.97
N ALA A 215 -15.48 10.57 17.73
CA ALA A 215 -16.31 10.57 16.53
C ALA A 215 -16.96 9.20 16.24
N ASN A 216 -16.39 8.10 16.76
CA ASN A 216 -16.83 6.73 16.50
C ASN A 216 -17.13 5.98 17.80
N PRO A 217 -18.14 6.39 18.58
CA PRO A 217 -18.42 5.82 19.91
C PRO A 217 -18.85 4.35 19.87
N THR A 218 -19.29 3.85 18.71
CA THR A 218 -19.74 2.47 18.50
C THR A 218 -18.69 1.60 17.80
N ALA A 219 -17.50 2.13 17.50
CA ALA A 219 -16.43 1.34 16.90
C ALA A 219 -16.01 0.22 17.86
N ASP A 220 -15.88 -0.99 17.34
CA ASP A 220 -15.39 -2.13 18.12
C ASP A 220 -13.89 -1.96 18.47
N VAL A 221 -13.45 -2.69 19.48
CA VAL A 221 -12.09 -2.59 20.01
C VAL A 221 -11.02 -2.90 18.96
N ILE A 222 -11.26 -3.87 18.07
CA ILE A 222 -10.29 -4.23 17.04
C ILE A 222 -10.18 -3.10 16.02
N THR A 223 -11.30 -2.51 15.60
CA THR A 223 -11.32 -1.32 14.75
C THR A 223 -10.61 -0.14 15.41
N LEU A 224 -10.78 0.06 16.72
CA LEU A 224 -10.05 1.10 17.46
C LEU A 224 -8.54 0.85 17.48
N LEU A 225 -8.09 -0.39 17.71
CA LEU A 225 -6.67 -0.74 17.72
C LEU A 225 -6.04 -0.60 16.33
N ASP A 226 -6.73 -1.07 15.29
CA ASP A 226 -6.31 -0.92 13.90
C ASP A 226 -6.15 0.56 13.52
N LYS A 227 -7.11 1.40 13.92
CA LYS A 227 -6.99 2.83 13.68
C LYS A 227 -5.85 3.47 14.45
N MET A 228 -5.60 3.05 15.68
CA MET A 228 -4.45 3.51 16.47
C MET A 228 -3.13 3.16 15.78
N LYS A 229 -2.99 1.92 15.27
CA LYS A 229 -1.82 1.47 14.49
C LYS A 229 -1.64 2.33 13.24
N SER A 230 -2.71 2.51 12.46
CA SER A 230 -2.69 3.35 11.26
C SER A 230 -2.30 4.81 11.55
N ILE A 231 -2.69 5.37 12.71
CA ILE A 231 -2.27 6.71 13.13
C ILE A 231 -0.79 6.71 13.54
N ALA A 232 -0.34 5.71 14.30
CA ALA A 232 1.05 5.56 14.71
C ALA A 232 2.00 5.47 13.50
N ASP A 233 1.74 4.52 12.59
CA ASP A 233 2.48 4.34 11.34
C ASP A 233 2.55 5.64 10.53
N LYS A 234 1.44 6.39 10.48
CA LYS A 234 1.37 7.68 9.79
C LYS A 234 2.28 8.73 10.44
N GLN A 235 2.23 8.88 11.76
CA GLN A 235 3.03 9.91 12.44
C GLN A 235 4.53 9.57 12.44
N GLU A 236 4.88 8.30 12.58
CA GLU A 236 6.27 7.85 12.47
C GLU A 236 6.81 8.07 11.05
N ALA A 237 6.06 7.69 10.03
CA ALA A 237 6.44 7.95 8.64
C ALA A 237 6.61 9.45 8.37
N ILE A 238 5.71 10.29 8.86
CA ILE A 238 5.85 11.75 8.78
C ILE A 238 7.16 12.22 9.43
N LYS A 239 7.48 11.75 10.63
CA LYS A 239 8.69 12.14 11.35
C LYS A 239 9.94 11.70 10.60
N GLN A 240 9.99 10.45 10.15
CA GLN A 240 11.13 9.93 9.39
C GLN A 240 11.43 10.79 8.16
N ILE A 241 10.38 11.32 7.52
CA ILE A 241 10.54 12.16 6.35
C ILE A 241 11.02 13.56 6.70
N ASP A 242 10.56 14.12 7.82
CA ASP A 242 11.10 15.37 8.34
C ASP A 242 12.59 15.23 8.69
N ASP A 243 12.97 14.14 9.37
CA ASP A 243 14.36 13.82 9.69
C ASP A 243 15.22 13.66 8.42
N ASP A 244 14.70 12.97 7.40
CA ASP A 244 15.38 12.80 6.10
C ASP A 244 15.54 14.11 5.35
N ALA A 245 14.52 14.97 5.37
CA ALA A 245 14.55 16.29 4.75
C ALA A 245 15.55 17.20 5.48
N ASN A 246 15.55 17.20 6.81
CA ASN A 246 16.51 17.95 7.62
C ASN A 246 17.95 17.47 7.37
N ALA A 247 18.17 16.16 7.33
CA ALA A 247 19.48 15.58 7.02
C ALA A 247 19.96 15.99 5.62
N LEU A 248 19.08 15.98 4.62
CA LEU A 248 19.41 16.44 3.28
C LEU A 248 19.76 17.93 3.25
N VAL A 249 18.98 18.77 3.93
CA VAL A 249 19.24 20.22 4.03
C VAL A 249 20.58 20.49 4.70
N ASP A 250 20.89 19.81 5.80
CA ASP A 250 22.16 19.96 6.52
C ASP A 250 23.35 19.49 5.69
N ALA A 251 23.20 18.37 4.98
CA ALA A 251 24.23 17.84 4.11
C ALA A 251 24.49 18.82 2.94
N VAL A 252 23.44 19.40 2.35
CA VAL A 252 23.56 20.45 1.32
C VAL A 252 24.28 21.67 1.90
N LYS A 253 23.92 22.11 3.12
CA LYS A 253 24.56 23.24 3.80
C LYS A 253 26.05 22.99 4.06
N ALA A 254 26.42 21.79 4.48
CA ALA A 254 27.81 21.42 4.71
C ALA A 254 28.63 21.46 3.40
N GLN A 255 28.07 20.90 2.33
CA GLN A 255 28.70 20.94 1.00
C GLN A 255 28.84 22.37 0.48
N MET A 256 27.81 23.21 0.65
CA MET A 256 27.89 24.61 0.24
C MET A 256 28.93 25.40 1.02
N THR A 257 29.09 25.10 2.31
CA THR A 257 30.11 25.72 3.16
C THR A 257 31.52 25.32 2.73
N SER A 258 31.75 24.04 2.43
CA SER A 258 33.06 23.55 1.96
C SER A 258 33.43 24.16 0.61
N VAL A 259 32.45 24.28 -0.28
CA VAL A 259 32.59 24.89 -1.60
C VAL A 259 32.87 26.40 -1.49
N ALA A 260 32.18 27.12 -0.60
CA ALA A 260 32.43 28.54 -0.35
C ALA A 260 33.86 28.79 0.21
N GLN A 261 34.40 27.84 0.97
CA GLN A 261 35.75 27.89 1.53
C GLN A 261 36.84 27.51 0.51
N ALA A 262 36.54 26.66 -0.48
CA ALA A 262 37.50 26.17 -1.47
C ALA A 262 37.84 27.17 -2.59
N GLY A 263 37.11 28.29 -2.69
CA GLY A 263 37.29 29.28 -3.75
C GLY A 263 36.60 28.89 -5.07
N GLN A 264 36.42 29.88 -5.95
CA GLN A 264 35.49 29.85 -7.09
C GLN A 264 35.80 28.74 -8.13
N ASP A 265 37.07 28.36 -8.28
CA ASP A 265 37.50 27.42 -9.33
C ASP A 265 37.40 25.94 -8.94
N ALA A 266 37.74 25.58 -7.69
CA ALA A 266 37.64 24.20 -7.18
C ALA A 266 36.18 23.79 -6.89
N ALA A 267 35.33 24.76 -6.57
CA ALA A 267 33.91 24.60 -6.31
C ALA A 267 33.13 23.96 -7.47
N THR A 268 33.48 24.30 -8.72
CA THR A 268 32.66 24.00 -9.89
C THR A 268 32.82 22.62 -10.48
N ASP A 269 34.00 22.01 -10.40
CA ASP A 269 34.22 20.64 -10.87
C ASP A 269 33.70 19.62 -9.84
N ILE A 270 33.86 19.92 -8.54
CA ILE A 270 33.31 19.12 -7.45
C ILE A 270 31.77 19.09 -7.51
N MET A 271 31.11 20.20 -7.86
CA MET A 271 29.64 20.25 -7.90
C MET A 271 29.03 19.67 -9.19
N LYS A 272 29.77 19.63 -10.32
CA LYS A 272 29.28 19.13 -11.61
C LYS A 272 29.07 17.62 -11.64
N GLU A 273 30.12 16.87 -11.27
CA GLU A 273 30.05 15.40 -11.26
C GLU A 273 29.45 14.86 -9.96
N LYS A 274 29.66 15.54 -8.82
CA LYS A 274 29.24 14.97 -7.55
C LYS A 274 27.87 15.42 -7.08
N ALA A 275 27.29 16.56 -7.44
CA ALA A 275 26.06 16.98 -6.75
C ALA A 275 24.85 16.06 -7.00
N ALA A 276 24.65 15.61 -8.25
CA ALA A 276 23.54 14.69 -8.59
C ALA A 276 23.77 13.29 -8.02
N ASP A 277 24.97 12.74 -8.18
CA ASP A 277 25.37 11.45 -7.59
C ASP A 277 25.36 11.52 -6.06
N TRP A 278 25.82 12.62 -5.47
CA TRP A 278 25.82 12.87 -4.03
C TRP A 278 24.41 13.03 -3.49
N ILE A 279 23.48 13.76 -4.13
CA ILE A 279 22.09 13.78 -3.65
C ILE A 279 21.48 12.38 -3.76
N LYS A 280 21.73 11.66 -4.85
CA LYS A 280 21.27 10.28 -4.99
C LYS A 280 21.83 9.38 -3.88
N GLU A 281 23.12 9.52 -3.57
CA GLU A 281 23.87 8.79 -2.54
C GLU A 281 23.57 9.26 -1.10
N ASN A 282 23.12 10.49 -0.89
CA ASN A 282 22.97 11.12 0.45
C ASN A 282 21.51 11.48 0.79
N GLY A 283 20.52 10.93 0.09
CA GLY A 283 19.12 10.98 0.57
C GLY A 283 18.04 11.25 -0.48
N GLY A 284 18.39 11.54 -1.74
CA GLY A 284 17.45 11.77 -2.83
C GLY A 284 16.61 10.55 -3.17
N ASP A 285 17.22 9.35 -3.23
CA ASP A 285 16.49 8.11 -3.41
C ASP A 285 15.65 7.75 -2.17
N LYS A 286 16.15 8.08 -0.97
CA LYS A 286 15.41 7.92 0.30
C LYS A 286 14.18 8.83 0.35
N LEU A 287 14.31 10.11 0.01
CA LEU A 287 13.22 11.09 -0.06
C LEU A 287 12.19 10.71 -1.13
N LYS A 288 12.65 10.22 -2.28
CA LYS A 288 11.78 9.69 -3.35
C LYS A 288 10.99 8.47 -2.89
N TRP A 289 11.64 7.54 -2.16
CA TRP A 289 10.97 6.39 -1.58
C TRP A 289 9.95 6.80 -0.52
N SER A 290 10.33 7.72 0.35
CA SER A 290 9.47 8.35 1.35
C SER A 290 8.23 9.04 0.76
N LEU A 291 8.38 9.75 -0.36
CA LEU A 291 7.27 10.34 -1.10
C LEU A 291 6.32 9.27 -1.66
N LYS A 292 6.86 8.18 -2.21
CA LYS A 292 6.04 7.04 -2.64
C LYS A 292 5.29 6.40 -1.47
N ASN A 293 5.92 6.27 -0.30
CA ASN A 293 5.28 5.74 0.88
C ASN A 293 4.14 6.65 1.38
N LEU A 294 4.32 7.98 1.37
CA LEU A 294 3.24 8.93 1.67
C LEU A 294 2.09 8.84 0.67
N GLU A 295 2.40 8.69 -0.61
CA GLU A 295 1.39 8.51 -1.66
C GLU A 295 0.60 7.22 -1.46
N TRP A 296 1.28 6.12 -1.16
CA TRP A 296 0.63 4.86 -0.80
C TRP A 296 -0.23 4.97 0.46
N MET A 297 0.27 5.62 1.50
CA MET A 297 -0.51 5.85 2.72
C MET A 297 -1.73 6.71 2.45
N LYS A 298 -1.60 7.76 1.62
CA LYS A 298 -2.71 8.64 1.20
C LYS A 298 -3.84 7.82 0.58
N ASP A 299 -3.53 6.84 -0.26
CA ASP A 299 -4.53 5.99 -0.93
C ASP A 299 -5.27 5.05 0.01
N LYS A 300 -4.80 4.87 1.26
CA LYS A 300 -5.53 4.14 2.31
C LYS A 300 -6.65 4.95 2.96
N TYR A 301 -6.69 6.26 2.75
CA TYR A 301 -7.68 7.14 3.35
C TYR A 301 -8.66 7.64 2.29
N GLU A 302 -9.92 7.78 2.70
CA GLU A 302 -10.94 8.37 1.84
C GLU A 302 -10.52 9.80 1.43
N LYS A 303 -10.62 10.10 0.13
CA LYS A 303 -10.30 11.41 -0.42
C LYS A 303 -11.14 12.48 0.28
N GLY A 304 -10.47 13.51 0.79
CA GLY A 304 -11.11 14.61 1.52
C GLY A 304 -11.28 14.40 3.02
N SER A 305 -10.93 13.21 3.55
CA SER A 305 -10.83 13.02 5.00
C SER A 305 -9.73 13.89 5.61
N GLU A 306 -9.84 14.23 6.90
CA GLU A 306 -8.82 15.01 7.61
C GLU A 306 -7.44 14.33 7.56
N ALA A 307 -7.41 13.00 7.67
CA ALA A 307 -6.19 12.22 7.54
C ALA A 307 -5.61 12.27 6.13
N TYR A 308 -6.44 12.13 5.08
CA TYR A 308 -6.01 12.31 3.69
C TYR A 308 -5.43 13.71 3.48
N ASN A 309 -6.14 14.76 3.94
CA ASN A 309 -5.72 16.15 3.75
C ASN A 309 -4.40 16.44 4.49
N SER A 310 -4.22 15.91 5.69
CA SER A 310 -2.98 16.06 6.47
C SER A 310 -1.80 15.37 5.78
N ILE A 311 -1.98 14.14 5.28
CA ILE A 311 -0.95 13.43 4.52
C ILE A 311 -0.66 14.16 3.21
N ASN A 312 -1.70 14.59 2.49
CA ASN A 312 -1.56 15.28 1.22
C ASN A 312 -0.86 16.63 1.38
N GLU A 313 -1.17 17.42 2.41
CA GLU A 313 -0.46 18.67 2.68
C GLU A 313 1.04 18.44 2.92
N LYS A 314 1.39 17.40 3.67
CA LYS A 314 2.80 17.04 3.91
C LYS A 314 3.47 16.50 2.65
N TYR A 315 2.80 15.61 1.91
CA TYR A 315 3.24 15.12 0.61
C TYR A 315 3.52 16.27 -0.35
N GLU A 316 2.61 17.23 -0.49
CA GLU A 316 2.80 18.39 -1.39
C GLU A 316 3.98 19.26 -0.95
N LYS A 317 4.17 19.50 0.36
CA LYS A 317 5.34 20.24 0.87
C LYS A 317 6.65 19.53 0.53
N ILE A 318 6.74 18.23 0.78
CA ILE A 318 7.96 17.45 0.55
C ILE A 318 8.21 17.28 -0.95
N LYS A 319 7.15 17.04 -1.72
CA LYS A 319 7.21 16.95 -3.19
C LYS A 319 7.66 18.27 -3.77
N TRP A 320 7.18 19.40 -3.24
CA TRP A 320 7.66 20.71 -3.65
C TRP A 320 9.15 20.88 -3.39
N VAL A 321 9.67 20.51 -2.21
CA VAL A 321 11.12 20.55 -1.91
C VAL A 321 11.90 19.68 -2.91
N TYR A 322 11.43 18.46 -3.15
CA TYR A 322 12.03 17.54 -4.12
C TYR A 322 12.04 18.13 -5.54
N ASP A 323 10.90 18.69 -5.99
CA ASP A 323 10.76 19.31 -7.30
C ASP A 323 11.62 20.57 -7.44
N GLN A 324 11.78 21.38 -6.39
CA GLN A 324 12.69 22.52 -6.38
C GLN A 324 14.12 22.05 -6.57
N VAL A 325 14.57 21.08 -5.75
CA VAL A 325 15.91 20.48 -5.84
C VAL A 325 16.16 19.92 -7.24
N ASN A 326 15.21 19.18 -7.80
CA ASN A 326 15.30 18.62 -9.15
C ASN A 326 15.31 19.71 -10.25
N GLY A 327 14.57 20.80 -10.03
CA GLY A 327 14.54 21.97 -10.90
C GLY A 327 15.90 22.70 -10.97
N ILE A 328 16.65 22.75 -9.86
CA ILE A 328 18.03 23.27 -9.84
C ILE A 328 18.88 22.50 -10.86
N TYR A 329 18.82 21.17 -10.83
CA TYR A 329 19.62 20.32 -11.72
C TYR A 329 19.27 20.51 -13.17
N THR A 330 17.98 20.55 -13.50
CA THR A 330 17.53 20.77 -14.88
C THR A 330 18.07 22.10 -15.43
N LYS A 331 18.10 23.16 -14.59
CA LYS A 331 18.71 24.45 -14.95
C LYS A 331 20.23 24.32 -15.10
N MET A 332 20.92 23.59 -14.23
CA MET A 332 22.37 23.36 -14.31
C MET A 332 22.79 22.56 -15.56
N ASP A 333 22.04 21.53 -15.95
CA ASP A 333 22.25 20.74 -17.17
C ASP A 333 21.99 21.57 -18.44
N GLY A 334 20.97 22.43 -18.40
CA GLY A 334 20.69 23.39 -19.48
C GLY A 334 21.88 24.32 -19.72
N LEU A 335 22.54 24.79 -18.65
CA LEU A 335 23.75 25.61 -18.74
C LEU A 335 24.94 24.85 -19.34
N ASP A 336 25.09 23.55 -19.04
CA ASP A 336 26.12 22.72 -19.66
C ASP A 336 25.88 22.48 -21.14
N THR A 337 24.63 22.28 -21.52
CA THR A 337 24.23 22.19 -22.92
C THR A 337 24.59 23.50 -23.66
N LEU A 338 24.39 24.66 -23.03
CA LEU A 338 24.78 25.96 -23.62
C LEU A 338 26.30 26.13 -23.74
N VAL A 339 27.08 25.59 -22.80
CA VAL A 339 28.55 25.55 -22.90
C VAL A 339 29.00 24.64 -24.03
N ALA A 340 28.44 23.43 -24.13
CA ALA A 340 28.75 22.48 -25.19
C ALA A 340 28.40 23.02 -26.59
N GLN A 341 27.33 23.82 -26.70
CA GLN A 341 26.96 24.54 -27.92
C GLN A 341 27.85 25.76 -28.20
N GLY A 342 28.80 26.09 -27.32
CA GLY A 342 29.64 27.27 -27.41
C GLY A 342 28.89 28.59 -27.25
N LYS A 343 27.62 28.57 -26.81
CA LYS A 343 26.79 29.76 -26.60
C LYS A 343 27.09 30.45 -25.26
N LEU A 344 27.79 29.75 -24.38
CA LEU A 344 28.21 30.24 -23.07
C LEU A 344 29.65 29.77 -22.83
N THR A 345 30.51 30.61 -22.26
CA THR A 345 31.84 30.14 -21.84
C THR A 345 31.74 29.36 -20.53
N ALA A 346 32.69 28.47 -20.29
CA ALA A 346 32.73 27.69 -19.06
C ALA A 346 32.66 28.60 -17.81
N ASP A 347 33.46 29.67 -17.78
CA ASP A 347 33.52 30.60 -16.63
C ASP A 347 32.22 31.36 -16.39
N LYS A 348 31.51 31.76 -17.46
CA LYS A 348 30.21 32.42 -17.33
C LYS A 348 29.13 31.44 -16.86
N ALA A 349 29.17 30.19 -17.32
CA ALA A 349 28.30 29.13 -16.83
C ALA A 349 28.51 28.83 -15.35
N LYS A 350 29.77 28.83 -14.89
CA LYS A 350 30.13 28.65 -13.47
C LYS A 350 29.43 29.68 -12.58
N VAL A 351 29.49 30.97 -12.95
CA VAL A 351 28.86 32.06 -12.17
C VAL A 351 27.33 31.94 -12.14
N ILE A 352 26.71 31.59 -13.27
CA ILE A 352 25.25 31.44 -13.34
C ILE A 352 24.78 30.23 -12.53
N LYS A 353 25.49 29.10 -12.59
CA LYS A 353 25.20 27.91 -11.75
C LYS A 353 25.24 28.24 -10.26
N TRP A 354 26.20 29.05 -9.83
CA TRP A 354 26.27 29.56 -8.46
C TRP A 354 25.07 30.42 -8.07
N ALA A 355 24.61 31.29 -8.97
CA ALA A 355 23.43 32.12 -8.74
C ALA A 355 22.15 31.27 -8.60
N VAL A 356 21.99 30.24 -9.44
CA VAL A 356 20.85 29.29 -9.37
C VAL A 356 20.84 28.54 -8.04
N LEU A 357 22.01 28.09 -7.55
CA LEU A 357 22.14 27.39 -6.27
C LEU A 357 21.79 28.30 -5.08
N LEU A 358 22.34 29.52 -5.05
CA LEU A 358 22.08 30.48 -3.97
C LEU A 358 20.61 30.91 -3.92
N GLN A 359 19.97 31.15 -5.06
CA GLN A 359 18.54 31.49 -5.14
C GLN A 359 17.66 30.41 -4.51
N ASN A 360 17.87 29.16 -4.93
CA ASN A 360 16.99 28.07 -4.53
C ASN A 360 17.27 27.62 -3.09
N TRP A 361 18.51 27.76 -2.60
CA TRP A 361 18.83 27.59 -1.18
C TRP A 361 18.09 28.61 -0.30
N LEU A 362 18.12 29.90 -0.66
CA LEU A 362 17.39 30.95 0.05
C LEU A 362 15.88 30.66 0.10
N THR A 363 15.33 30.12 -0.98
CA THR A 363 13.92 29.77 -1.06
C THR A 363 13.58 28.53 -0.22
N ALA A 364 14.36 27.46 -0.34
CA ALA A 364 14.13 26.22 0.41
C ALA A 364 14.26 26.41 1.93
N VAL A 365 15.27 27.16 2.38
CA VAL A 365 15.49 27.45 3.80
C VAL A 365 14.40 28.37 4.39
N THR A 366 13.90 29.34 3.61
CA THR A 366 12.87 30.27 4.09
C THR A 366 11.46 29.67 4.10
N GLU A 367 11.17 28.66 3.29
CA GLU A 367 9.85 28.00 3.31
C GLU A 367 9.79 26.78 4.24
N TYR A 368 10.92 26.11 4.52
CA TYR A 368 10.96 24.96 5.44
C TYR A 368 11.04 25.38 6.91
N VAL A 369 11.67 26.53 7.22
CA VAL A 369 11.75 27.07 8.59
C VAL A 369 10.58 28.05 8.84
N PRO A 370 9.59 27.73 9.69
CA PRO A 370 8.35 28.51 9.83
C PRO A 370 8.52 29.94 10.37
N VAL A 371 9.72 30.33 10.79
CA VAL A 371 10.00 31.60 11.49
C VAL A 371 10.17 32.78 10.53
N PHE A 372 10.35 32.54 9.22
CA PHE A 372 10.44 33.61 8.21
C PHE A 372 9.33 33.45 7.17
N GLY A 373 8.29 34.28 7.28
CA GLY A 373 7.03 34.12 6.54
C GLY A 373 7.13 34.10 5.00
N SER A 374 6.14 33.42 4.41
CA SER A 374 5.88 33.16 2.98
C SER A 374 5.88 34.35 2.01
N THR A 375 5.95 35.59 2.53
CA THR A 375 5.97 36.81 1.70
C THR A 375 7.38 37.15 1.21
N ILE A 376 8.42 36.81 1.99
CA ILE A 376 9.82 37.05 1.59
C ILE A 376 10.24 36.04 0.52
N SER A 377 9.89 34.76 0.65
CA SER A 377 10.19 33.72 -0.35
C SER A 377 9.72 34.10 -1.77
N LYS A 378 8.43 34.46 -1.94
CA LYS A 378 7.85 34.74 -3.27
C LYS A 378 8.44 35.97 -3.96
N ILE A 379 8.74 37.03 -3.20
CA ILE A 379 9.38 38.25 -3.72
C ILE A 379 10.84 37.95 -4.11
N THR A 380 11.52 37.11 -3.34
CA THR A 380 12.91 36.72 -3.59
C THR A 380 13.00 35.83 -4.84
N ASN A 381 12.11 34.85 -4.99
CA ASN A 381 12.13 33.92 -6.12
C ASN A 381 11.90 34.59 -7.49
N ALA A 382 10.90 35.46 -7.61
CA ALA A 382 10.63 36.17 -8.87
C ALA A 382 11.74 37.15 -9.25
N THR A 383 12.35 37.81 -8.24
CA THR A 383 13.44 38.77 -8.44
C THR A 383 14.72 38.06 -8.87
N PHE A 384 15.06 36.93 -8.23
CA PHE A 384 16.24 36.16 -8.59
C PHE A 384 16.08 35.43 -9.92
N GLU A 385 14.91 34.87 -10.24
CA GLU A 385 14.69 34.20 -11.53
C GLU A 385 14.82 35.17 -12.70
N THR A 386 14.29 36.40 -12.54
CA THR A 386 14.50 37.51 -13.48
C THR A 386 15.98 37.87 -13.58
N THR A 387 16.70 37.92 -12.45
CA THR A 387 18.13 38.25 -12.41
C THR A 387 18.98 37.17 -13.09
N ILE A 388 18.66 35.89 -12.93
CA ILE A 388 19.35 34.78 -13.58
C ILE A 388 19.09 34.81 -15.08
N LYS A 389 17.85 35.03 -15.51
CA LYS A 389 17.50 35.13 -16.93
C LYS A 389 18.25 36.27 -17.61
N VAL A 390 18.30 37.44 -16.95
CA VAL A 390 19.08 38.60 -17.41
C VAL A 390 20.58 38.30 -17.41
N ALA A 391 21.09 37.58 -16.41
CA ALA A 391 22.49 37.17 -16.36
C ALA A 391 22.84 36.17 -17.47
N GLU A 392 21.96 35.22 -17.79
CA GLU A 392 22.11 34.28 -18.91
C GLU A 392 22.12 35.00 -20.27
N GLU A 393 21.16 35.88 -20.52
CA GLU A 393 21.10 36.66 -21.76
C GLU A 393 22.34 37.55 -21.92
N ARG A 394 22.74 38.23 -20.84
CA ARG A 394 23.95 39.06 -20.83
C ARG A 394 25.21 38.23 -21.04
N ALA A 395 25.30 37.05 -20.44
CA ALA A 395 26.47 36.18 -20.60
C ALA A 395 26.57 35.61 -22.02
N LYS A 396 25.46 35.17 -22.62
CA LYS A 396 25.39 34.74 -24.03
C LYS A 396 25.84 35.86 -24.96
N ARG A 397 25.30 37.06 -24.76
CA ARG A 397 25.67 38.25 -25.54
C ARG A 397 27.16 38.58 -25.42
N THR A 398 27.70 38.63 -24.20
CA THR A 398 29.13 38.91 -24.00
C THR A 398 29.97 37.84 -24.70
N THR A 399 29.60 36.56 -24.64
CA THR A 399 30.32 35.49 -25.34
C THR A 399 30.26 35.64 -26.86
N SER A 400 29.11 36.04 -27.43
CA SER A 400 29.00 36.35 -28.86
C SER A 400 29.85 37.55 -29.25
N LEU A 401 29.90 38.59 -28.41
CA LEU A 401 30.75 39.77 -28.60
C LEU A 401 32.24 39.42 -28.54
N ASP A 402 32.67 38.64 -27.55
CA ASP A 402 34.06 38.20 -27.40
C ASP A 402 34.52 37.44 -28.66
N LYS A 403 33.70 36.52 -29.18
CA LYS A 403 33.98 35.83 -30.45
C LYS A 403 34.08 36.77 -31.66
N CYS A 404 33.25 37.81 -31.72
CA CYS A 404 33.31 38.81 -32.78
C CYS A 404 34.53 39.73 -32.68
N ILE A 405 35.05 39.94 -31.47
CA ILE A 405 36.29 40.69 -31.26
C ILE A 405 37.50 39.85 -31.68
N ASP A 406 37.48 38.56 -31.34
CA ASP A 406 38.59 37.63 -31.63
C ASP A 406 38.63 37.18 -33.10
N ASP A 407 37.48 37.05 -33.76
CA ASP A 407 37.35 36.73 -35.19
C ASP A 407 36.29 37.63 -35.87
N PRO A 408 36.67 38.88 -36.23
CA PRO A 408 35.74 39.84 -36.82
C PRO A 408 35.25 39.45 -38.22
N LEU A 409 35.92 38.53 -38.91
CA LEU A 409 35.56 38.13 -40.27
C LEU A 409 34.44 37.08 -40.32
N ASN A 410 34.20 36.35 -39.22
CA ASN A 410 33.15 35.34 -39.11
C ASN A 410 32.10 35.67 -38.03
N CYS A 411 31.99 36.94 -37.65
CA CYS A 411 31.06 37.41 -36.62
C CYS A 411 29.59 37.27 -37.08
N ASN A 412 28.80 36.49 -36.34
CA ASN A 412 27.35 36.45 -36.49
C ASN A 412 26.70 37.50 -35.56
N THR A 413 26.27 38.64 -36.13
CA THR A 413 25.69 39.74 -35.37
C THR A 413 24.23 39.53 -34.98
N ASP A 414 23.54 38.55 -35.58
CA ASP A 414 22.12 38.30 -35.34
C ASP A 414 21.83 37.82 -33.91
N ASP A 415 22.83 37.25 -33.24
CA ASP A 415 22.77 36.79 -31.83
C ASP A 415 23.16 37.90 -30.82
N ILE A 416 23.43 39.13 -31.25
CA ILE A 416 23.84 40.26 -30.41
C ILE A 416 22.69 41.29 -30.35
N SER A 417 21.67 41.05 -29.51
CA SER A 417 20.60 42.02 -29.28
C SER A 417 21.01 43.12 -28.30
N ALA A 418 20.34 44.28 -28.38
CA ALA A 418 20.55 45.39 -27.44
C ALA A 418 19.96 45.10 -26.05
N TYR A 419 18.97 44.20 -25.98
CA TYR A 419 18.29 43.70 -24.79
C TYR A 419 17.99 42.23 -24.97
#